data_AF-A0A941AWC7-F1
#
_entry.id   AF-A0A941AWC7-F1
#
_cell.length_a   1.000
_cell.length_b   1.000
_cell.length_c   1.000
_cell.angle_alpha   90.00
_cell.angle_beta   90.00
_cell.angle_gamma   90.00
#
_symmetry.space_group_name_H-M   'P 1'
#
loop_
_entity.id
_entity.type
_entity.pdbx_description
1 polymer ?
#
loop_
_entity_poly.entity_id
_entity_poly.type
_entity_poly.pdbx_seq_one_letter_code
_entity_poly.pdbx_strand_id
1 'polypeptide(L)'
;MNEEIFNKLKEFVVNQSAVNDQIITRSTQIENDLGVYGEDAVEFIVAFGKGFNVDVSRFMASDYFSPEGDFILPAIIRFLTNKKKKERKSFTIGHLEKAIIAGKLDENTFL
;
A
#
# COMPACT_ATOMS: atom_id res chain seq x y z
N MET A 1 -6.26 -13.70 -18.57
CA MET A 1 -6.05 -14.03 -17.14
C MET A 1 -5.77 -12.79 -16.28
N ASN A 2 -5.02 -11.77 -16.75
CA ASN A 2 -4.76 -10.55 -15.94
C ASN A 2 -5.98 -9.63 -15.75
N GLU A 3 -6.83 -9.45 -16.76
CA GLU A 3 -7.90 -8.44 -16.66
C GLU A 3 -9.03 -8.80 -15.70
N GLU A 4 -9.34 -10.08 -15.51
CA GLU A 4 -10.34 -10.49 -14.52
C GLU A 4 -9.85 -10.26 -13.09
N ILE A 5 -8.59 -10.62 -12.82
CA ILE A 5 -7.93 -10.35 -11.53
C ILE A 5 -7.89 -8.85 -11.27
N PHE A 6 -7.48 -8.07 -12.27
CA PHE A 6 -7.42 -6.62 -12.16
C PHE A 6 -8.79 -5.99 -11.91
N ASN A 7 -9.86 -6.48 -12.56
CA ASN A 7 -11.22 -6.01 -12.30
C ASN A 7 -11.69 -6.30 -10.87
N LYS A 8 -11.47 -7.51 -10.37
CA LYS A 8 -11.76 -7.87 -8.96
C LYS A 8 -10.95 -7.03 -7.97
N LEU A 9 -9.69 -6.75 -8.30
CA LEU A 9 -8.83 -5.88 -7.51
C LEU A 9 -9.35 -4.44 -7.49
N LYS A 10 -9.82 -3.90 -8.62
CA LYS A 10 -10.46 -2.57 -8.65
C LYS A 10 -11.71 -2.53 -7.76
N GLU A 11 -12.59 -3.52 -7.86
CA GLU A 11 -13.77 -3.61 -7.00
C GLU A 11 -13.40 -3.64 -5.52
N PHE A 12 -12.39 -4.43 -5.15
CA PHE A 12 -11.85 -4.43 -3.79
C PHE A 12 -11.36 -3.04 -3.37
N VAL A 13 -10.55 -2.37 -4.19
CA VAL A 13 -10.00 -1.04 -3.87
C VAL A 13 -11.11 -0.01 -3.69
N VAL A 14 -12.10 0.02 -4.57
CA VAL A 14 -13.28 0.90 -4.46
C VAL A 14 -14.05 0.63 -3.16
N ASN A 15 -14.19 -0.62 -2.74
CA ASN A 15 -14.87 -0.97 -1.50
C ASN A 15 -14.07 -0.65 -0.23
N GLN A 16 -12.75 -0.45 -0.34
CA GLN A 16 -11.85 -0.16 0.78
C GLN A 16 -11.39 1.30 0.83
N SER A 17 -11.85 2.13 -0.11
CA SER A 17 -11.43 3.53 -0.21
C SER A 17 -12.60 4.42 -0.65
N ALA A 18 -12.43 5.74 -0.59
CA ALA A 18 -13.46 6.69 -1.01
C ALA A 18 -13.40 7.03 -2.52
N VAL A 19 -12.73 6.21 -3.34
CA VAL A 19 -12.55 6.48 -4.78
C VAL A 19 -13.44 5.60 -5.66
N ASN A 20 -13.66 6.02 -6.92
CA ASN A 20 -14.37 5.24 -7.91
C ASN A 20 -13.43 4.41 -8.80
N ASP A 21 -13.98 3.45 -9.54
CA ASP A 21 -13.22 2.51 -10.38
C ASP A 21 -12.58 3.18 -11.61
N GLN A 22 -13.17 4.27 -12.11
CA GLN A 22 -12.74 4.95 -13.33
C GLN A 22 -11.36 5.61 -13.22
N ILE A 23 -10.84 5.82 -12.00
CA ILE A 23 -9.53 6.42 -11.76
C ILE A 23 -8.43 5.40 -11.43
N ILE A 24 -8.78 4.10 -11.33
CA ILE A 24 -7.85 3.08 -10.87
C ILE A 24 -7.10 2.43 -12.03
N THR A 25 -5.78 2.59 -12.01
CA THR A 25 -4.84 2.00 -12.97
C THR A 25 -3.79 1.19 -12.21
N ARG A 26 -3.01 0.35 -12.91
CA ARG A 26 -1.89 -0.39 -12.30
C ARG A 26 -0.80 0.51 -11.72
N SER A 27 -0.68 1.75 -12.21
CA SER A 27 0.26 2.75 -11.70
C SER A 27 -0.28 3.57 -10.52
N THR A 28 -1.59 3.48 -10.23
CA THR A 28 -2.21 4.21 -9.11
C THR A 28 -1.53 3.81 -7.79
N GLN A 29 -1.03 4.81 -7.06
CA GLN A 29 -0.33 4.66 -5.79
C GLN A 29 -1.30 4.64 -4.62
N ILE A 30 -1.13 3.67 -3.73
CA ILE A 30 -2.07 3.44 -2.63
C ILE A 30 -2.12 4.64 -1.66
N GLU A 31 -0.98 5.17 -1.26
CA GLU A 31 -0.96 6.36 -0.39
C GLU A 31 -1.24 7.64 -1.18
N ASN A 32 -0.45 7.91 -2.22
CA ASN A 32 -0.44 9.23 -2.87
C ASN A 32 -1.70 9.53 -3.69
N ASP A 33 -2.32 8.51 -4.29
CA ASP A 33 -3.51 8.70 -5.14
C ASP A 33 -4.81 8.31 -4.41
N LEU A 34 -4.77 7.31 -3.52
CA LEU A 34 -5.98 6.83 -2.80
C LEU A 34 -6.10 7.37 -1.37
N GLY A 35 -5.03 7.96 -0.82
CA GLY A 35 -5.04 8.49 0.53
C GLY A 35 -5.03 7.42 1.63
N VAL A 36 -4.62 6.19 1.32
CA VAL A 36 -4.55 5.09 2.29
C VAL A 36 -3.14 5.03 2.91
N TYR A 37 -3.02 5.40 4.19
CA TYR A 37 -1.77 5.42 4.95
C TYR A 37 -2.02 5.03 6.41
N GLY A 38 -1.00 5.10 7.27
CA GLY A 38 -1.14 4.90 8.71
C GLY A 38 -1.74 3.56 9.11
N GLU A 39 -2.74 3.60 9.99
CA GLU A 39 -3.43 2.38 10.44
C GLU A 39 -4.33 1.82 9.33
N ASP A 40 -4.98 2.69 8.54
CA ASP A 40 -5.81 2.31 7.40
C ASP A 40 -5.03 1.46 6.39
N ALA A 41 -3.76 1.78 6.16
CA ALA A 41 -2.90 0.99 5.28
C ALA A 41 -2.63 -0.42 5.82
N VAL A 42 -2.50 -0.60 7.13
CA VAL A 42 -2.31 -1.94 7.72
C VAL A 42 -3.60 -2.75 7.57
N GLU A 43 -4.75 -2.15 7.86
CA GLU A 43 -6.05 -2.79 7.71
C GLU A 43 -6.33 -3.18 6.25
N PHE A 44 -6.04 -2.28 5.32
CA PHE A 44 -6.15 -2.51 3.88
C PHE A 44 -5.33 -3.72 3.42
N ILE A 45 -4.06 -3.84 3.84
CA ILE A 45 -3.19 -4.97 3.46
C ILE A 45 -3.70 -6.29 4.05
N VAL A 46 -4.18 -6.27 5.29
CA VAL A 46 -4.76 -7.46 5.93
C VAL A 46 -6.05 -7.89 5.22
N ALA A 47 -6.93 -6.94 4.88
CA ALA A 47 -8.16 -7.20 4.13
C ALA A 47 -7.84 -7.76 2.73
N PHE A 48 -6.84 -7.19 2.06
CA PHE A 48 -6.34 -7.68 0.77
C PHE A 48 -5.83 -9.13 0.87
N GLY A 49 -4.98 -9.42 1.86
CA GLY A 49 -4.45 -10.77 2.08
C GLY A 49 -5.55 -11.80 2.27
N LYS A 50 -6.58 -11.48 3.05
CA LYS A 50 -7.75 -12.33 3.26
C LYS A 50 -8.61 -12.47 1.99
N GLY A 51 -8.89 -11.36 1.30
CA GLY A 51 -9.79 -11.32 0.14
C GLY A 51 -9.25 -12.07 -1.07
N PHE A 52 -7.92 -12.10 -1.25
CA PHE A 52 -7.28 -12.74 -2.40
C PHE A 52 -6.45 -13.98 -2.05
N ASN A 53 -6.47 -14.43 -0.80
CA ASN A 53 -5.66 -15.55 -0.30
C ASN A 53 -4.15 -15.34 -0.56
N VAL A 54 -3.65 -14.15 -0.19
CA VAL A 54 -2.26 -13.73 -0.34
C VAL A 54 -1.58 -13.71 1.02
N ASP A 55 -0.42 -14.35 1.16
CA ASP A 55 0.40 -14.26 2.36
C ASP A 55 1.04 -12.88 2.49
N VAL A 56 0.60 -12.09 3.46
CA VAL A 56 1.10 -10.74 3.75
C VAL A 56 1.97 -10.67 5.00
N SER A 57 2.29 -11.82 5.63
CA SER A 57 2.99 -11.89 6.93
C SER A 57 4.39 -11.28 6.90
N ARG A 58 4.99 -11.16 5.71
CA ARG A 58 6.33 -10.59 5.49
C ARG A 58 6.33 -9.18 4.92
N PHE A 59 5.16 -8.58 4.72
CA PHE A 59 5.06 -7.22 4.18
C PHE A 59 5.36 -6.18 5.26
N MET A 60 6.40 -5.36 5.03
CA MET A 60 6.79 -4.29 5.96
C MET A 60 6.11 -2.97 5.58
N ALA A 61 4.88 -2.74 6.07
CA ALA A 61 4.09 -1.55 5.73
C ALA A 61 4.84 -0.23 5.96
N SER A 62 5.70 -0.15 6.99
CA SER A 62 6.49 1.05 7.31
C SER A 62 7.56 1.44 6.27
N ASP A 63 7.82 0.58 5.28
CA ASP A 63 8.69 0.89 4.14
C ASP A 63 7.94 1.62 3.01
N TYR A 64 6.62 1.52 2.98
CA TYR A 64 5.77 2.01 1.91
C TYR A 64 4.84 3.14 2.36
N PHE A 65 4.31 3.05 3.59
CA PHE A 65 3.27 3.95 4.08
C PHE A 65 3.77 4.96 5.13
N SER A 66 3.21 6.17 5.08
CA SER A 66 3.34 7.17 6.13
C SER A 66 2.63 6.72 7.40
N PRO A 67 3.23 6.92 8.59
CA PRO A 67 2.50 6.73 9.82
C PRO A 67 1.45 7.84 9.98
N GLU A 68 0.38 7.54 10.70
CA GLU A 68 -0.49 8.56 11.29
C GLU A 68 0.09 9.09 12.61
N GLY A 69 -0.31 10.30 13.01
CA GLY A 69 0.05 10.89 14.30
C GLY A 69 0.95 12.12 14.25
N ASP A 70 1.63 12.42 15.36
CA ASP A 70 2.38 13.68 15.55
C ASP A 70 3.60 13.78 14.63
N PHE A 71 3.54 14.71 13.67
CA PHE A 71 4.64 15.01 12.74
C PHE A 71 5.60 16.09 13.26
N ILE A 72 5.19 16.86 14.27
CA ILE A 72 5.93 18.01 14.81
C ILE A 72 7.11 17.54 15.65
N LEU A 73 6.87 16.68 16.64
CA LEU A 73 7.95 16.19 17.51
C LEU A 73 9.04 15.45 16.70
N PRO A 74 8.71 14.53 15.76
CA PRO A 74 9.70 13.94 14.87
C PRO A 74 10.44 14.96 14.01
N ALA A 75 9.79 16.05 13.57
CA ALA A 75 10.45 17.11 12.81
C ALA A 75 11.48 17.87 13.66
N ILE A 76 11.13 18.22 14.89
CA ILE A 76 12.04 18.86 15.84
C ILE A 76 13.25 17.97 16.12
N ILE A 77 13.03 16.68 16.39
CA ILE A 77 14.13 15.72 16.63
C ILE A 77 15.04 15.64 15.42
N ARG A 78 14.50 15.55 14.19
CA ARG A 78 15.32 15.52 12.96
C ARG A 78 16.14 16.79 12.80
N PHE A 79 15.56 17.95 13.08
CA PHE A 79 16.26 19.24 13.04
C PHE A 79 17.42 19.29 14.04
N LEU A 80 17.19 18.87 15.28
CA LEU A 80 18.23 18.88 16.34
C LEU A 80 19.34 17.83 16.11
N THR A 81 19.02 16.73 15.43
CA THR A 81 19.95 15.59 15.25
C THR A 81 20.55 15.49 13.85
N ASN A 82 20.17 16.38 12.91
CA ASN A 82 20.49 16.27 11.48
C ASN A 82 20.13 14.91 10.85
N LYS A 83 19.20 14.15 11.45
CA LYS A 83 18.72 12.87 10.90
C LYS A 83 17.83 13.12 9.68
N LYS A 84 18.13 12.45 8.56
CA LYS A 84 17.30 12.49 7.36
C LYS A 84 15.96 11.77 7.59
N LYS A 85 14.90 12.25 6.92
CA LYS A 85 13.63 11.52 6.85
C LYS A 85 13.84 10.23 6.07
N LYS A 86 13.25 9.12 6.52
CA LYS A 86 13.25 7.85 5.78
C LYS A 86 12.52 8.06 4.46
N GLU A 87 13.16 7.70 3.36
CA GLU A 87 12.51 7.62 2.05
C GLU A 87 11.65 6.36 2.00
N ARG A 88 10.43 6.48 1.49
CA ARG A 88 9.49 5.36 1.35
C ARG A 88 9.46 4.89 -0.08
N LYS A 89 9.28 3.58 -0.25
CA LYS A 89 9.10 2.95 -1.56
C LYS A 89 7.70 3.25 -2.07
N SER A 90 7.55 3.43 -3.37
CA SER A 90 6.22 3.56 -3.98
C SER A 90 5.50 2.21 -3.98
N PHE A 91 4.20 2.22 -3.71
CA PHE A 91 3.36 1.03 -3.68
C PHE A 91 2.09 1.25 -4.50
N THR A 92 1.85 0.40 -5.50
CA THR A 92 0.81 0.60 -6.52
C THR A 92 -0.16 -0.59 -6.61
N ILE A 93 -1.27 -0.38 -7.30
CA ILE A 93 -2.23 -1.46 -7.62
C ILE A 93 -1.57 -2.60 -8.42
N GLY A 94 -0.62 -2.29 -9.31
CA GLY A 94 0.12 -3.31 -10.06
C GLY A 94 0.95 -4.23 -9.15
N HIS A 95 1.42 -3.74 -8.00
CA HIS A 95 2.10 -4.56 -7.01
C HIS A 95 1.16 -5.55 -6.32
N LEU A 96 -0.07 -5.12 -6.01
CA LEU A 96 -1.11 -6.02 -5.49
C LEU A 96 -1.49 -7.09 -6.51
N GLU A 97 -1.66 -6.73 -7.78
CA GLU A 97 -1.94 -7.69 -8.85
C GLU A 97 -0.84 -8.76 -8.97
N LYS A 98 0.45 -8.34 -8.95
CA LYS A 98 1.58 -9.28 -8.92
C LYS A 98 1.54 -10.19 -7.69
N ALA A 99 1.19 -9.65 -6.52
CA ALA A 99 1.09 -10.42 -5.28
C ALA A 99 -0.01 -11.47 -5.31
N ILE A 100 -1.15 -11.17 -5.95
CA ILE A 100 -2.23 -12.16 -6.18
C ILE A 100 -1.69 -13.32 -7.02
N ILE A 101 -0.98 -13.02 -8.11
CA ILE A 101 -0.42 -14.04 -9.01
C ILE A 101 0.64 -14.89 -8.28
N ALA A 102 1.45 -14.26 -7.43
CA ALA A 102 2.50 -14.93 -6.66
C ALA A 102 1.98 -15.67 -5.42
N GLY A 103 0.77 -15.36 -4.94
CA GLY A 103 0.20 -15.87 -3.69
C GLY A 103 0.84 -15.28 -2.42
N LYS A 104 1.69 -14.26 -2.55
CA LYS A 104 2.38 -13.62 -1.42
C LYS A 104 2.71 -12.16 -1.73
N LEU A 105 2.84 -11.37 -0.67
CA LEU A 105 3.25 -9.97 -0.70
C LEU A 105 4.50 -9.80 0.17
N ASP A 106 5.67 -9.74 -0.47
CA ASP A 106 6.96 -9.48 0.18
C ASP A 106 7.86 -8.62 -0.73
N GLU A 107 9.02 -8.18 -0.23
CA GLU A 107 9.93 -7.30 -0.99
C GLU A 107 10.40 -7.90 -2.33
N ASN A 108 10.41 -9.23 -2.47
CA ASN A 108 10.84 -9.91 -3.69
C ASN A 108 9.72 -10.03 -4.72
N THR A 109 8.48 -9.70 -4.34
CA THR A 109 7.30 -9.77 -5.23
C THR A 109 7.31 -8.65 -6.28
N PHE A 110 8.15 -7.63 -6.08
CA PHE A 110 8.20 -6.43 -6.93
C PHE A 110 9.39 -6.41 -7.91
N LEU A 111 10.30 -7.38 -7.80
CA LEU A 111 11.47 -7.54 -8.68
C LEU A 111 11.09 -8.16 -10.04
#